data_AF-A0A4Q1KJY2-F1
#
_entry.id   AF-A0A4Q1KJY2-F1
#
_cell.length_a   1.000
_cell.length_b   1.000
_cell.length_c   1.000
_cell.angle_alpha   90.00
_cell.angle_beta   90.00
_cell.angle_gamma   90.00
#
_symmetry.space_group_name_H-M   'P 1'
#
loop_
_entity.id
_entity.type
_entity.pdbx_description
1 polymer ?
#
loop_
_entity_poly.entity_id
_entity_poly.type
_entity_poly.pdbx_seq_one_letter_code
_entity_poly.pdbx_strand_id
1 'polypeptide(L)' 'MNSPLARYAHLGHEPDPDGARKRAAKAYHDTGFIALNPDWITSWEDRAYVQMVADKVHGKRGNK' A
#
# COMPACT_ATOMS: atom_id res chain seq x y z
N MET A 1 -34.97 -14.40 1.89
CA MET A 1 -34.18 -14.70 0.68
C MET A 1 -32.80 -14.09 0.86
N ASN A 2 -31.78 -14.89 1.18
CA ASN A 2 -30.40 -14.38 1.27
C ASN A 2 -29.73 -14.56 -0.09
N SER A 3 -29.26 -13.46 -0.68
CA SER A 3 -28.58 -13.48 -1.98
C SER A 3 -27.32 -14.35 -1.92
N PRO A 4 -27.04 -15.21 -2.90
CA PRO A 4 -25.80 -15.98 -2.99
C PRO A 4 -24.53 -15.11 -2.96
N LEU A 5 -24.67 -13.82 -3.29
CA LEU A 5 -23.60 -12.82 -3.29
C LEU A 5 -23.40 -12.13 -1.93
N ALA A 6 -24.28 -12.35 -0.95
CA ALA A 6 -24.19 -11.70 0.37
C ALA A 6 -22.84 -11.98 1.07
N ARG A 7 -22.26 -13.18 0.84
CA ARG A 7 -20.95 -13.55 1.37
C ARG A 7 -19.77 -12.72 0.81
N TYR A 8 -19.97 -12.05 -0.32
CA TYR A 8 -18.97 -11.20 -0.98
C TYR A 8 -19.23 -9.71 -0.79
N ALA A 9 -20.26 -9.33 -0.03
CA ALA A 9 -20.60 -7.92 0.18
C ALA A 9 -19.43 -7.09 0.76
N HIS A 10 -18.61 -7.71 1.61
CA HIS A 10 -17.40 -7.09 2.18
C HIS A 10 -16.28 -6.81 1.15
N LEU A 11 -16.35 -7.40 -0.05
CA LEU A 11 -15.41 -7.14 -1.15
C LEU A 11 -15.88 -5.98 -2.04
N GLY A 12 -17.14 -5.58 -1.95
CA GLY A 12 -17.74 -4.48 -2.71
C GLY A 12 -17.54 -3.11 -2.08
N HIS A 13 -16.51 -2.92 -1.25
CA HIS A 13 -16.20 -1.61 -0.70
C HIS A 13 -15.47 -0.77 -1.74
N GLU A 14 -15.96 0.46 -1.95
CA GLU A 14 -15.21 1.46 -2.69
C GLU A 14 -13.86 1.74 -1.99
N PRO A 15 -12.81 2.09 -2.74
CA PRO A 15 -11.55 2.49 -2.14
C PRO A 15 -11.76 3.63 -1.13
N ASP A 16 -11.30 3.45 0.11
CA ASP A 16 -11.29 4.49 1.15
C ASP A 16 -9.86 5.06 1.33
N PRO A 17 -9.47 6.06 0.51
CA PRO A 17 -8.13 6.65 0.58
C PRO A 17 -7.89 7.38 1.91
N ASP A 18 -8.93 7.92 2.55
CA ASP A 18 -8.78 8.67 3.79
C ASP A 18 -8.57 7.74 4.99
N GLY A 19 -9.27 6.61 5.04
CA GLY A 19 -9.00 5.54 5.98
C GLY A 19 -7.58 4.97 5.83
N ALA A 20 -7.12 4.78 4.60
CA ALA A 20 -5.75 4.33 4.32
C ALA A 20 -4.70 5.32 4.84
N ARG A 21 -4.89 6.63 4.59
CA ARG A 21 -4.01 7.70 5.12
C ARG A 21 -3.97 7.71 6.65
N LYS A 22 -5.13 7.60 7.32
CA LYS A 22 -5.19 7.56 8.79
C LYS A 22 -4.45 6.36 9.38
N ARG A 23 -4.60 5.18 8.75
CA ARG A 23 -3.88 3.96 9.19
C ARG A 23 -2.38 4.07 8.95
N ALA A 24 -1.96 4.65 7.81
CA ALA A 24 -0.55 4.89 7.54
C ALA A 24 0.07 5.87 8.54
N ALA A 25 -0.61 6.98 8.85
CA ALA A 25 -0.17 7.94 9.87
C ALA A 25 -0.05 7.26 11.24
N LYS A 26 -1.04 6.45 11.64
CA LYS A 26 -0.98 5.68 12.88
C LYS A 26 0.21 4.72 12.92
N ALA A 27 0.43 3.93 11.86
CA ALA A 27 1.55 2.98 11.80
C ALA A 27 2.91 3.69 11.91
N TYR A 28 3.03 4.89 11.32
CA TYR A 28 4.24 5.68 11.46
C TYR A 28 4.48 6.13 12.91
N HIS A 29 3.46 6.65 13.59
CA HIS A 29 3.60 7.11 14.97
C HIS A 29 3.80 5.97 15.97
N ASP A 30 3.18 4.81 15.75
CA ASP A 30 3.23 3.70 16.69
C ASP A 30 4.51 2.86 16.54
N THR A 31 4.97 2.63 15.29
CA THR A 31 6.05 1.67 15.02
C THR A 31 7.18 2.22 14.16
N GLY A 32 7.08 3.47 13.68
CA GLY A 32 7.98 4.02 12.68
C GLY A 32 7.81 3.41 11.29
N PHE A 33 6.75 2.63 11.05
CA PHE A 33 6.52 1.99 9.76
C PHE A 33 5.99 3.01 8.75
N ILE A 34 6.59 3.02 7.56
CA ILE A 34 6.20 3.93 6.47
C ILE A 34 5.76 3.10 5.28
N ALA A 35 4.57 3.38 4.76
CA ALA A 35 4.10 2.86 3.48
C ALA A 35 4.43 3.89 2.39
N LEU A 36 5.29 3.52 1.44
CA LEU A 36 5.64 4.37 0.29
C LEU A 36 5.03 3.80 -0.99
N ASN A 37 4.28 4.63 -1.69
CA ASN A 37 3.97 4.40 -3.10
C ASN A 37 4.97 5.19 -3.95
N PRO A 38 5.79 4.52 -4.78
CA PRO A 38 6.77 5.19 -5.64
C PRO A 38 6.17 6.25 -6.56
N ASP A 39 4.91 6.09 -6.97
CA ASP A 39 4.22 7.03 -7.88
C ASP A 39 3.94 8.39 -7.22
N TRP A 40 3.92 8.45 -5.89
CA TRP A 40 3.75 9.70 -5.14
C TRP A 40 5.04 10.51 -5.01
N ILE A 41 6.19 9.90 -5.30
CA ILE A 41 7.50 10.55 -5.21
C ILE A 41 7.77 11.27 -6.53
N THR A 42 7.81 12.60 -6.51
CA THR A 42 7.98 13.43 -7.71
C THR A 42 9.42 13.46 -8.21
N SER A 43 10.39 13.40 -7.30
CA SER A 43 11.82 13.30 -7.63
C SER A 43 12.13 11.92 -8.20
N TRP A 44 12.78 11.90 -9.37
CA TRP A 44 13.22 10.66 -9.99
C TRP A 44 14.27 9.93 -9.12
N GLU A 45 15.21 10.68 -8.53
CA GLU A 45 16.30 10.10 -7.71
C GLU A 45 15.75 9.38 -6.47
N ASP A 46 14.84 10.04 -5.75
CA ASP A 46 14.22 9.47 -4.56
C ASP A 46 13.39 8.23 -4.90
N ARG A 47 12.68 8.27 -6.03
CA ARG A 47 11.91 7.12 -6.52
C ARG A 47 12.82 5.93 -6.84
N ALA A 48 13.93 6.18 -7.52
CA ALA A 48 14.91 5.14 -7.86
C ALA A 48 15.55 4.54 -6.60
N TYR A 49 15.86 5.39 -5.60
CA TYR A 49 16.41 4.95 -4.33
C TYR A 49 15.45 4.03 -3.57
N VAL A 50 14.18 4.42 -3.44
CA VAL A 50 13.15 3.60 -2.78
C VAL A 50 13.00 2.25 -3.48
N GLN A 51 13.01 2.25 -4.82
CA GLN A 51 12.90 1.02 -5.60
C GLN A 51 14.10 0.10 -5.41
N MET A 52 15.33 0.65 -5.39
CA MET A 52 16.55 -0.10 -5.11
C MET A 52 16.51 -0.74 -3.71
N VAL A 53 16.07 0.02 -2.70
CA VAL A 53 15.94 -0.50 -1.32
C VAL A 53 14.90 -1.62 -1.29
N ALA A 54 13.75 -1.45 -1.93
CA ALA A 54 12.72 -2.48 -2.02
C ALA A 54 13.23 -3.75 -2.70
N ASP A 55 13.92 -3.64 -3.84
CA ASP A 55 14.50 -4.78 -4.55
C ASP A 55 15.56 -5.51 -3.71
N LYS A 56 16.32 -4.78 -2.87
CA LYS A 56 17.31 -5.39 -1.96
C LYS A 56 16.65 -6.17 -0.83
N VAL A 57 15.55 -5.67 -0.28
CA VAL A 57 14.86 -6.28 0.87
C VAL A 57 13.93 -7.41 0.45
N HIS A 58 13.23 -7.26 -0.67
CA HIS A 58 12.16 -8.17 -1.10
C HIS A 58 12.48 -8.97 -2.37
N GLY A 59 13.61 -8.70 -3.02
CA GLY A 59 13.96 -9.25 -4.32
C GLY A 59 13.39 -8.44 -5.48
N LYS A 60 13.95 -8.64 -6.69
CA LYS A 60 13.55 -7.88 -7.88
C LYS A 60 12.09 -8.12 -8.25
N ARG A 61 11.36 -7.03 -8.52
CA ARG A 61 9.98 -7.10 -9.00
C ARG A 61 9.88 -7.93 -10.29
N GLY A 62 9.00 -8.93 -10.32
CA GLY A 62 8.77 -9.79 -11.48
C GLY A 62 9.66 -11.04 -11.58
N ASN A 63 10.55 -11.25 -10.61
CA ASN A 63 11.32 -12.49 -10.49
C ASN A 63 10.60 -13.45 -9.51
N LYS A 64 9.46 -14.00 -9.94
CA LYS A 64 8.75 -15.09 -9.26
C LYS A 64 8.45 -16.19 -10.25
#